data_AF-A0A1V6HLG1-F1
#
_entry.id   AF-A0A1V6HLG1-F1
#
_cell.length_a   1.000
_cell.length_b   1.000
_cell.length_c   1.000
_cell.angle_alpha   90.00
_cell.angle_beta   90.00
_cell.angle_gamma   90.00
#
_symmetry.space_group_name_H-M   'P 1'
#
loop_
_entity.id
_entity.type
_entity.pdbx_description
1 polymer ?
#
loop_
_entity_poly.entity_id
_entity_poly.type
_entity_poly.pdbx_seq_one_letter_code
_entity_poly.pdbx_strand_id
1 'polypeptide(L)'
;MALRVLTRSAYGSLVTLAAAKAQLGISGATEDAAVAALLERVRGLFEGELGRPLLRQRYLEALPVTSRHRVALSAFPVDAYQVTAEAYDETLDADAIDPAAGILYRNAGWSGGTAGPEEAEPELEVTYHGGWLPPDAVQTWATGLTLAAGAWLRPTSPALSPWLFEVTTAGATGAGPAEPTWPTTAGETVTAGTAVLTARDAVEVPAGVQAVALYVTGLLYSAGKREAGLTSLSADGFSASWAATVAAAAGLPEEARRALDPWRWSG
;
A
#
# COMPACT_ATOMS: atom_id res chain seq x y z
N MET A 1 2.00 17.26 12.87
CA MET A 1 1.49 15.93 12.48
C MET A 1 2.66 14.97 12.58
N ALA A 2 2.62 14.08 13.56
CA ALA A 2 3.66 13.08 13.75
C ALA A 2 3.09 11.71 13.35
N LEU A 3 3.46 11.22 12.16
CA LEU A 3 3.13 9.87 11.72
C LEU A 3 4.21 8.90 12.25
N ARG A 4 3.80 7.98 13.13
CA ARG A 4 4.65 6.94 13.69
C ARG A 4 4.25 5.57 13.16
N VAL A 5 5.21 4.80 12.65
CA VAL A 5 4.96 3.41 12.24
C VAL A 5 4.96 2.51 13.48
N LEU A 6 3.84 1.84 13.74
CA LEU A 6 3.72 0.84 14.81
C LEU A 6 4.14 -0.55 14.33
N THR A 7 3.75 -0.91 13.11
CA THR A 7 4.11 -2.19 12.49
C THR A 7 4.43 -1.96 11.03
N ARG A 8 5.67 -2.28 10.63
CA ARG A 8 6.13 -2.13 9.25
C ARG A 8 5.52 -3.18 8.34
N SER A 9 5.44 -2.87 7.05
CA SER A 9 5.08 -3.86 6.04
C SER A 9 6.11 -4.98 6.02
N ALA A 10 5.66 -6.21 5.83
CA ALA A 10 6.54 -7.35 5.58
C ALA A 10 7.15 -7.30 4.15
N TYR A 11 6.63 -6.42 3.29
CA TYR A 11 6.98 -6.34 1.87
C TYR A 11 7.83 -5.11 1.56
N GLY A 12 8.72 -5.26 0.57
CA GLY A 12 9.63 -4.20 0.12
C GLY A 12 9.17 -3.49 -1.16
N SER A 13 8.31 -4.11 -1.97
CA SER A 13 8.03 -3.67 -3.34
C SER A 13 6.53 -3.54 -3.64
N LEU A 14 6.20 -2.73 -4.64
CA LEU A 14 4.83 -2.56 -5.14
C LEU A 14 4.43 -3.63 -6.17
N VAL A 15 5.40 -4.38 -6.68
CA VAL A 15 5.23 -5.43 -7.69
C VAL A 15 6.05 -6.65 -7.30
N THR A 16 5.69 -7.80 -7.85
CA THR A 16 6.41 -9.04 -7.57
C THR A 16 7.75 -9.09 -8.30
N LEU A 17 8.74 -9.74 -7.68
CA LEU A 17 10.02 -10.02 -8.31
C LEU A 17 9.84 -10.83 -9.61
N ALA A 18 8.90 -11.77 -9.62
CA ALA A 18 8.60 -12.60 -10.80
C ALA A 18 8.10 -11.75 -11.98
N ALA A 19 7.19 -10.80 -11.73
CA ALA A 19 6.70 -9.89 -12.77
C ALA A 19 7.82 -8.99 -13.31
N ALA A 20 8.67 -8.46 -12.42
CA ALA A 20 9.82 -7.65 -12.83
C ALA A 20 10.80 -8.45 -13.69
N LYS A 21 11.13 -9.68 -13.32
CA LYS A 21 12.03 -10.55 -14.09
C LYS A 21 11.45 -10.92 -15.45
N ALA A 22 10.16 -11.23 -15.50
CA ALA A 22 9.47 -11.51 -16.76
C ALA A 22 9.54 -10.30 -17.70
N GLN A 23 9.30 -9.08 -17.19
CA GLN A 23 9.42 -7.84 -17.97
C GLN A 23 10.85 -7.58 -18.47
N LEU A 24 11.86 -7.91 -17.67
CA LEU A 24 13.27 -7.72 -18.00
C LEU A 24 13.86 -8.84 -18.87
N GLY A 25 13.13 -9.93 -19.09
CA GLY A 25 13.64 -11.11 -19.80
C GLY A 25 14.70 -11.90 -19.03
N ILE A 26 14.74 -11.77 -17.69
CA ILE A 26 15.73 -12.44 -16.84
C ILE A 26 15.22 -13.82 -16.43
N SER A 27 16.06 -14.84 -16.63
CA SER A 27 15.84 -16.19 -16.10
C SER A 27 16.90 -16.56 -15.05
N GLY A 28 16.57 -17.48 -14.14
CA GLY A 28 17.47 -17.88 -13.04
C GLY A 28 17.46 -16.93 -11.85
N ALA A 29 18.22 -17.25 -10.79
CA ALA A 29 18.17 -16.55 -9.49
C ALA A 29 19.31 -15.55 -9.25
N THR A 30 20.28 -15.47 -10.16
CA THR A 30 21.53 -14.71 -9.97
C THR A 30 21.30 -13.21 -9.75
N GLU A 31 20.27 -12.64 -10.38
CA GLU A 31 20.00 -11.21 -10.32
C GLU A 31 18.86 -10.84 -9.36
N ASP A 32 18.30 -11.82 -8.64
CA ASP A 32 17.10 -11.65 -7.83
C ASP A 32 17.28 -10.58 -6.76
N ALA A 33 18.42 -10.59 -6.06
CA ALA A 33 18.73 -9.59 -5.04
C ALA A 33 18.88 -8.18 -5.64
N ALA A 34 19.50 -8.06 -6.81
CA ALA A 34 19.70 -6.78 -7.48
C ALA A 34 18.37 -6.20 -7.99
N VAL A 35 17.51 -7.04 -8.56
CA VAL A 35 16.17 -6.63 -9.01
C VAL A 35 15.29 -6.28 -7.80
N ALA A 36 15.33 -7.05 -6.71
CA ALA A 36 14.59 -6.73 -5.48
C ALA A 36 14.99 -5.36 -4.91
N ALA A 37 16.29 -5.07 -4.80
CA ALA A 37 16.77 -3.77 -4.35
C ALA A 37 16.33 -2.62 -5.28
N LEU A 38 16.24 -2.88 -6.58
CA LEU A 38 15.73 -1.92 -7.55
C LEU A 38 14.24 -1.63 -7.34
N LEU A 39 13.44 -2.66 -7.05
CA LEU A 39 12.01 -2.52 -6.76
C LEU A 39 11.76 -1.69 -5.49
N GLU A 40 12.55 -1.92 -4.43
CA GLU A 40 12.50 -1.10 -3.21
C GLU A 40 12.85 0.36 -3.49
N ARG A 41 13.86 0.60 -4.33
CA ARG A 41 14.24 1.95 -4.76
C ARG A 41 13.10 2.63 -5.54
N VAL A 42 12.45 1.91 -6.46
CA VAL A 42 11.31 2.44 -7.22
C VAL A 42 10.15 2.79 -6.29
N ARG A 43 9.85 1.94 -5.30
CA ARG A 43 8.86 2.29 -4.26
C ARG A 43 9.23 3.60 -3.58
N GLY A 44 10.48 3.77 -3.13
CA GLY A 44 10.93 4.99 -2.46
C GLY A 44 10.81 6.25 -3.34
N LEU A 45 11.07 6.12 -4.64
CA LEU A 45 10.84 7.21 -5.60
C LEU A 45 9.35 7.58 -5.72
N PHE A 46 8.46 6.58 -5.73
CA PHE A 46 7.02 6.80 -5.82
C PHE A 46 6.47 7.41 -4.52
N GLU A 47 6.95 6.95 -3.37
CA GLU A 47 6.62 7.53 -2.06
C GLU A 47 7.05 8.99 -1.98
N GLY A 48 8.23 9.33 -2.50
CA GLY A 48 8.70 10.71 -2.62
C GLY A 48 7.84 11.57 -3.55
N GLU A 49 7.40 11.03 -4.69
CA GLU A 49 6.58 11.75 -5.67
C GLU A 49 5.12 11.93 -5.21
N LEU A 50 4.56 10.94 -4.53
CA LEU A 50 3.19 10.94 -4.02
C LEU A 50 3.08 11.57 -2.62
N GLY A 51 4.20 11.77 -1.93
CA GLY A 51 4.28 12.41 -0.62
C GLY A 51 3.68 11.57 0.52
N ARG A 52 3.55 10.25 0.34
CA ARG A 52 2.95 9.33 1.32
C ARG A 52 3.55 7.94 1.26
N PRO A 53 3.52 7.17 2.37
CA PRO A 53 3.80 5.75 2.34
C PRO A 53 2.80 5.00 1.45
N LEU A 54 3.28 4.03 0.67
CA LEU A 54 2.43 3.31 -0.29
C LEU A 54 2.08 1.89 0.11
N LEU A 55 2.93 1.23 0.90
CA LEU A 55 2.66 -0.12 1.37
C LEU A 55 1.80 -0.11 2.62
N ARG A 56 0.96 -1.15 2.76
CA ARG A 56 0.12 -1.34 3.93
C ARG A 56 0.97 -1.52 5.19
N GLN A 57 0.79 -0.63 6.16
CA GLN A 57 1.43 -0.67 7.47
C GLN A 57 0.43 -0.25 8.55
N ARG A 58 0.78 -0.48 9.81
CA ARG A 58 0.03 0.04 10.95
C ARG A 58 0.70 1.31 11.46
N TYR A 59 -0.06 2.38 11.61
CA TYR A 59 0.41 3.69 12.05
C TYR A 59 -0.29 4.13 13.32
N LEU A 60 0.38 5.03 14.04
CA LEU A 60 -0.21 5.98 14.97
C LEU A 60 0.07 7.38 14.40
N GLU A 61 -0.97 8.18 14.22
CA GLU A 61 -0.84 9.55 13.74
C GLU A 61 -1.41 10.51 14.77
N ALA A 62 -0.55 11.41 15.25
CA ALA A 62 -0.95 12.47 16.18
C ALA A 62 -1.26 13.76 15.41
N LEU A 63 -2.50 14.22 15.60
CA LEU A 63 -3.13 15.30 14.86
C LEU A 63 -3.60 16.38 15.82
N PRO A 64 -3.57 17.66 15.43
CA PRO A 64 -4.15 18.69 16.27
C PRO A 64 -5.66 18.44 16.41
N VAL A 65 -6.17 18.50 17.63
CA VAL A 65 -7.61 18.54 17.86
C VAL A 65 -8.16 19.81 17.20
N THR A 66 -9.23 19.67 16.42
CA THR A 66 -9.90 20.81 15.79
C THR A 66 -11.40 20.66 15.89
N SER A 67 -12.12 21.78 15.90
CA SER A 67 -13.59 21.81 15.74
C SER A 67 -14.04 21.43 14.32
N ARG A 68 -13.11 21.05 13.43
CA ARG A 68 -13.46 20.62 12.07
C ARG A 68 -14.18 19.29 12.13
N HIS A 69 -15.08 19.08 11.20
CA HIS A 69 -15.79 17.81 11.03
C HIS A 69 -14.97 16.77 10.27
N ARG A 70 -13.85 17.17 9.68
CA ARG A 70 -13.04 16.37 8.78
C ARG A 70 -11.59 16.35 9.24
N VAL A 71 -11.02 15.16 9.30
CA VAL A 71 -9.58 14.93 9.50
C VAL A 71 -9.07 14.05 8.36
N ALA A 72 -7.90 14.40 7.81
CA ALA A 72 -7.24 13.62 6.77
C ALA A 72 -6.00 12.92 7.35
N LEU A 73 -5.88 11.63 7.06
CA LEU A 73 -4.77 10.79 7.47
C LEU A 73 -3.66 10.80 6.42
N SER A 74 -2.41 10.69 6.87
CA SER A 74 -1.24 10.79 6.00
C SER A 74 -1.02 9.55 5.11
N ALA A 75 -1.46 8.37 5.55
CA ALA A 75 -1.37 7.14 4.78
C ALA A 75 -2.76 6.62 4.42
N PHE A 76 -2.96 6.32 3.14
CA PHE A 76 -4.23 5.82 2.60
C PHE A 76 -3.94 4.90 1.39
N PRO A 77 -4.88 4.06 0.92
CA PRO A 77 -6.21 3.83 1.46
C PRO A 77 -6.16 3.26 2.89
N VAL A 78 -7.20 3.50 3.68
CA VAL A 78 -7.31 3.04 5.07
C VAL A 78 -8.32 1.92 5.22
N ASP A 79 -8.09 1.04 6.20
CA ASP A 79 -9.05 0.04 6.60
C ASP A 79 -10.01 0.62 7.64
N ALA A 80 -11.25 0.93 7.23
CA ALA A 80 -12.22 1.62 8.09
C ALA A 80 -12.56 0.83 9.37
N TYR A 81 -12.42 -0.49 9.35
CA TYR A 81 -12.71 -1.38 10.48
C TYR A 81 -11.52 -1.55 11.43
N GLN A 82 -10.37 -0.97 11.10
CA GLN A 82 -9.17 -0.99 11.94
C GLN A 82 -8.69 0.43 12.23
N VAL A 83 -9.62 1.39 12.36
CA VAL A 83 -9.34 2.75 12.82
C VAL A 83 -9.81 2.89 14.26
N THR A 84 -8.93 3.36 15.13
CA THR A 84 -9.28 3.84 16.46
C THR A 84 -8.76 5.26 16.63
N ALA A 85 -9.60 6.17 17.12
CA ALA A 85 -9.23 7.54 17.38
C ALA A 85 -9.48 7.87 18.84
N GLU A 86 -8.51 8.51 19.49
CA GLU A 86 -8.53 8.81 20.91
C GLU A 86 -8.13 10.28 21.12
N ALA A 87 -8.86 10.97 21.98
CA ALA A 87 -8.49 12.29 22.49
C ALA A 87 -9.13 12.47 23.86
N TYR A 88 -8.50 13.24 24.76
CA TYR A 88 -9.02 13.45 26.12
C TYR A 88 -9.25 12.13 26.90
N ASP A 89 -8.41 11.12 26.68
CA ASP A 89 -8.56 9.77 27.24
C ASP A 89 -9.90 9.07 26.90
N GLU A 90 -10.60 9.55 25.87
CA GLU A 90 -11.85 9.00 25.37
C GLU A 90 -11.67 8.49 23.93
N THR A 91 -12.29 7.35 23.63
CA THR A 91 -12.42 6.87 22.25
C THR A 91 -13.45 7.71 21.50
N LEU A 92 -13.04 8.27 20.37
CA LEU A 92 -13.88 9.07 19.49
C LEU A 92 -14.20 8.29 18.22
N ASP A 93 -15.45 7.85 18.08
CA ASP A 93 -15.91 7.17 16.89
C ASP A 93 -16.15 8.15 15.73
N ALA A 94 -15.71 7.77 14.53
CA ALA A 94 -16.06 8.45 13.30
C ALA A 94 -17.50 8.12 12.91
N ASP A 95 -18.25 9.11 12.44
CA ASP A 95 -19.59 8.90 11.86
C ASP A 95 -19.51 8.30 10.46
N ALA A 96 -18.44 8.62 9.73
CA ALA A 96 -18.15 8.05 8.41
C ALA A 96 -16.66 8.10 8.11
N ILE A 97 -16.20 7.18 7.26
CA ILE A 97 -14.82 7.09 6.79
C ILE A 97 -14.84 6.99 5.27
N ASP A 98 -14.05 7.83 4.60
CA ASP A 98 -13.68 7.62 3.19
C ASP A 98 -12.36 6.85 3.17
N PRO A 99 -12.41 5.52 2.96
CA PRO A 99 -11.23 4.68 3.02
C PRO A 99 -10.24 5.00 1.90
N ALA A 100 -10.72 5.39 0.72
CA ALA A 100 -9.88 5.64 -0.44
C ALA A 100 -9.04 6.91 -0.27
N ALA A 101 -9.60 7.94 0.36
CA ALA A 101 -8.92 9.21 0.60
C ALA A 101 -8.29 9.33 2.00
N GLY A 102 -8.53 8.37 2.90
CA GLY A 102 -8.05 8.43 4.28
C GLY A 102 -8.71 9.55 5.08
N ILE A 103 -10.00 9.82 4.84
CA ILE A 103 -10.71 10.93 5.49
C ILE A 103 -11.67 10.38 6.55
N LEU A 104 -11.56 10.92 7.77
CA LEU A 104 -12.46 10.64 8.86
C LEU A 104 -13.45 11.80 9.04
N TYR A 105 -14.73 11.48 9.17
CA TYR A 105 -15.81 12.44 9.38
C TYR A 105 -16.45 12.24 10.74
N ARG A 106 -16.62 13.34 11.47
CA ARG A 106 -17.34 13.37 12.75
C ARG A 106 -18.18 14.66 12.86
N ASN A 107 -19.49 14.51 12.93
CA ASN A 107 -20.48 15.59 13.03
C ASN A 107 -20.32 16.38 14.32
N ALA A 108 -19.94 15.72 15.42
CA ALA A 108 -19.63 16.37 16.69
C ALA A 108 -18.31 17.19 16.68
N GLY A 109 -17.56 17.16 15.57
CA GLY A 109 -16.20 17.72 15.48
C GLY A 109 -15.16 16.77 16.08
N TRP A 110 -13.87 17.08 15.98
CA TRP A 110 -12.80 16.25 16.56
C TRP A 110 -12.27 16.81 17.89
N SER A 111 -12.88 17.88 18.40
CA SER A 111 -12.70 18.37 19.77
C SER A 111 -13.67 17.67 20.72
N GLY A 112 -13.14 16.78 21.58
CA GLY A 112 -13.84 16.35 22.78
C GLY A 112 -13.60 17.36 23.92
N GLY A 113 -14.55 17.50 24.84
CA GLY A 113 -14.31 18.19 26.12
C GLY A 113 -14.06 19.71 26.09
N THR A 114 -14.28 20.35 27.24
CA THR A 114 -13.75 21.68 27.56
C THR A 114 -12.36 21.49 28.15
N ALA A 115 -11.30 21.85 27.42
CA ALA A 115 -9.96 21.96 27.99
C ALA A 115 -9.99 22.95 29.16
N GLY A 116 -9.43 22.57 30.31
CA GLY A 116 -9.18 23.50 31.40
C GLY A 116 -8.20 24.59 30.94
N PRO A 117 -8.28 25.82 31.46
CA PRO A 117 -7.50 26.96 30.96
C PRO A 117 -5.96 26.82 31.08
N GLU A 118 -5.45 25.75 31.71
CA GLU A 118 -4.03 25.51 31.95
C GLU A 118 -3.48 24.21 31.33
N GLU A 119 -4.32 23.40 30.68
CA GLU A 119 -3.90 22.16 30.02
C GLU A 119 -3.67 22.42 28.53
N ALA A 120 -2.52 21.96 28.00
CA ALA A 120 -2.31 21.95 26.56
C ALA A 120 -3.42 21.11 25.91
N GLU A 121 -4.07 21.62 24.85
CA GLU A 121 -5.07 20.84 24.11
C GLU A 121 -4.43 19.50 23.70
N PRO A 122 -5.03 18.35 24.09
CA PRO A 122 -4.48 17.06 23.73
C PRO A 122 -4.50 16.87 22.21
N GLU A 123 -3.58 16.06 21.69
CA GLU A 123 -3.61 15.66 20.28
C GLU A 123 -4.66 14.56 20.07
N LEU A 124 -5.26 14.56 18.88
CA LEU A 124 -6.06 13.44 18.39
C LEU A 124 -5.08 12.34 17.94
N GLU A 125 -5.06 11.24 18.66
CA GLU A 125 -4.27 10.07 18.35
C GLU A 125 -5.10 9.09 17.53
N VAL A 126 -4.71 8.85 16.28
CA VAL A 126 -5.40 7.89 15.40
C VAL A 126 -4.49 6.70 15.12
N THR A 127 -4.91 5.51 15.54
CA THR A 127 -4.27 4.24 15.15
C THR A 127 -5.03 3.63 13.98
N TYR A 128 -4.32 3.30 12.90
CA TYR A 128 -4.96 2.73 11.70
C TYR A 128 -4.03 1.87 10.84
N HIS A 129 -4.60 1.07 9.95
CA HIS A 129 -3.89 0.43 8.86
C HIS A 129 -4.08 1.21 7.56
N GLY A 130 -2.98 1.66 6.94
CA GLY A 130 -3.01 2.47 5.73
C GLY A 130 -2.01 2.00 4.67
N GLY A 131 -2.36 2.15 3.39
CA GLY A 131 -1.54 1.79 2.23
C GLY A 131 -2.03 0.53 1.49
N TRP A 132 -1.39 0.24 0.36
CA TRP A 132 -1.72 -0.87 -0.52
C TRP A 132 -1.04 -2.19 -0.14
N LEU A 133 -1.73 -3.30 -0.41
CA LEU A 133 -1.13 -4.62 -0.38
C LEU A 133 -0.45 -4.91 -1.72
N PRO A 134 0.81 -5.37 -1.74
CA PRO A 134 1.43 -5.78 -2.98
C PRO A 134 0.81 -7.08 -3.51
N PRO A 135 0.89 -7.34 -4.82
CA PRO A 135 0.21 -8.48 -5.45
C PRO A 135 0.70 -9.86 -4.98
N ASP A 136 1.89 -9.98 -4.40
CA ASP A 136 2.42 -11.20 -3.78
C ASP A 136 1.95 -11.39 -2.32
N ALA A 137 1.38 -10.36 -1.70
CA ALA A 137 0.79 -10.49 -0.38
C ALA A 137 -0.53 -11.25 -0.40
N VAL A 138 -1.26 -11.16 -1.51
CA VAL A 138 -2.61 -11.69 -1.64
C VAL A 138 -2.60 -12.94 -2.52
N GLN A 139 -2.89 -14.08 -1.89
CA GLN A 139 -3.08 -15.34 -2.62
C GLN A 139 -4.53 -15.52 -3.06
N THR A 140 -4.72 -16.03 -4.27
CA THR A 140 -6.05 -16.45 -4.72
C THR A 140 -6.47 -17.72 -3.98
N TRP A 141 -7.75 -17.82 -3.61
CA TRP A 141 -8.29 -19.00 -2.97
C TRP A 141 -8.02 -20.27 -3.80
N ALA A 142 -7.67 -21.33 -3.10
CA ALA A 142 -7.62 -22.69 -3.60
C ALA A 142 -7.90 -23.66 -2.44
N THR A 143 -8.16 -24.92 -2.77
CA THR A 143 -8.37 -25.98 -1.78
C THR A 143 -7.05 -26.45 -1.18
N GLY A 144 -7.06 -26.86 0.09
CA GLY A 144 -5.88 -27.41 0.77
C GLY A 144 -4.74 -26.40 1.03
N LEU A 145 -4.99 -25.10 0.92
CA LEU A 145 -4.02 -24.06 1.28
C LEU A 145 -3.86 -24.03 2.80
N THR A 146 -2.61 -24.03 3.27
CA THR A 146 -2.31 -23.75 4.68
C THR A 146 -2.13 -22.24 4.85
N LEU A 147 -2.92 -21.66 5.75
CA LEU A 147 -3.02 -20.22 5.96
C LEU A 147 -2.47 -19.85 7.34
N ALA A 148 -1.45 -18.98 7.36
CA ALA A 148 -0.99 -18.35 8.59
C ALA A 148 -1.88 -17.16 8.96
N ALA A 149 -1.95 -16.83 10.26
CA ALA A 149 -2.59 -15.60 10.70
C ALA A 149 -1.86 -14.38 10.11
N GLY A 150 -2.62 -13.39 9.65
CA GLY A 150 -2.13 -12.21 8.93
C GLY A 150 -1.87 -12.42 7.44
N ALA A 151 -2.04 -13.65 6.91
CA ALA A 151 -2.01 -13.88 5.47
C ALA A 151 -3.26 -13.28 4.80
N TRP A 152 -3.13 -12.94 3.51
CA TRP A 152 -4.22 -12.34 2.74
C TRP A 152 -4.70 -13.26 1.64
N LEU A 153 -6.01 -13.29 1.46
CA LEU A 153 -6.68 -14.13 0.50
C LEU A 153 -7.70 -13.33 -0.29
N ARG A 154 -7.91 -13.71 -1.55
CA ARG A 154 -9.01 -13.22 -2.38
C ARG A 154 -9.81 -14.39 -2.98
N PRO A 155 -11.11 -14.21 -3.26
CA PRO A 155 -11.90 -15.17 -4.03
C PRO A 155 -11.26 -15.47 -5.40
N THR A 156 -11.60 -16.60 -6.03
CA THR A 156 -11.16 -16.86 -7.43
C THR A 156 -11.75 -15.89 -8.44
N SER A 157 -12.85 -15.21 -8.10
CA SER A 157 -13.46 -14.19 -8.94
C SER A 157 -13.83 -12.95 -8.12
N PRO A 158 -13.48 -11.73 -8.57
CA PRO A 158 -13.86 -10.48 -7.90
C PRO A 158 -15.37 -10.23 -7.94
N ALA A 159 -16.14 -10.97 -8.76
CA ALA A 159 -17.60 -10.89 -8.75
C ALA A 159 -18.23 -11.53 -7.50
N LEU A 160 -17.48 -12.36 -6.76
CA LEU A 160 -17.99 -13.03 -5.56
C LEU A 160 -17.93 -12.14 -4.33
N SER A 161 -16.94 -11.26 -4.25
CA SER A 161 -16.83 -10.24 -3.22
C SER A 161 -15.87 -9.14 -3.67
N PRO A 162 -16.16 -7.86 -3.37
CA PRO A 162 -15.23 -6.77 -3.64
C PRO A 162 -14.07 -6.71 -2.63
N TRP A 163 -14.11 -7.50 -1.56
CA TRP A 163 -13.18 -7.40 -0.43
C TRP A 163 -12.00 -8.36 -0.53
N LEU A 164 -10.92 -7.97 0.15
CA LEU A 164 -9.81 -8.86 0.48
C LEU A 164 -10.01 -9.42 1.89
N PHE A 165 -9.51 -10.64 2.10
CA PHE A 165 -9.73 -11.38 3.33
C PHE A 165 -8.43 -11.57 4.09
N GLU A 166 -8.35 -10.97 5.28
CA GLU A 166 -7.25 -11.21 6.22
C GLU A 166 -7.55 -12.46 7.04
N VAL A 167 -6.60 -13.38 7.13
CA VAL A 167 -6.71 -14.57 7.98
C VAL A 167 -6.49 -14.15 9.43
N THR A 168 -7.55 -14.12 10.23
CA THR A 168 -7.48 -13.75 11.65
C THR A 168 -7.23 -14.96 12.56
N THR A 169 -7.65 -16.16 12.11
CA THR A 169 -7.30 -17.43 12.75
C THR A 169 -6.65 -18.35 11.74
N ALA A 170 -5.41 -18.74 12.00
CA ALA A 170 -4.65 -19.67 11.17
C ALA A 170 -5.37 -21.02 11.01
N GLY A 171 -5.20 -21.67 9.87
CA GLY A 171 -5.86 -22.93 9.56
C GLY A 171 -5.59 -23.37 8.13
N ALA A 172 -6.46 -24.21 7.57
CA ALA A 172 -6.37 -24.62 6.18
C ALA A 172 -7.71 -24.43 5.46
N THR A 173 -7.66 -24.10 4.18
CA THR A 173 -8.85 -24.15 3.34
C THR A 173 -9.28 -25.62 3.22
N GLY A 174 -10.60 -25.85 3.30
CA GLY A 174 -11.15 -27.21 3.30
C GLY A 174 -10.75 -28.02 2.06
N ALA A 175 -10.93 -29.34 2.14
CA ALA A 175 -10.61 -30.26 1.04
C ALA A 175 -11.69 -30.31 -0.07
N GLY A 176 -12.84 -29.66 0.13
CA GLY A 176 -13.94 -29.65 -0.84
C GLY A 176 -13.71 -28.64 -1.98
N PRO A 177 -14.27 -28.88 -3.18
CA PRO A 177 -13.97 -28.09 -4.38
C PRO A 177 -14.60 -26.68 -4.40
N ALA A 178 -15.49 -26.37 -3.44
CA ALA A 178 -16.25 -25.13 -3.43
C ALA A 178 -15.64 -24.09 -2.49
N GLU A 179 -15.61 -22.84 -2.95
CA GLU A 179 -15.32 -21.68 -2.11
C GLU A 179 -16.40 -21.49 -1.04
N PRO A 180 -16.06 -20.91 0.12
CA PRO A 180 -17.08 -20.44 1.04
C PRO A 180 -17.90 -19.31 0.39
N THR A 181 -19.10 -19.07 0.91
CA THR A 181 -19.84 -17.85 0.57
C THR A 181 -19.11 -16.66 1.16
N TRP A 182 -18.51 -15.84 0.29
CA TRP A 182 -17.75 -14.67 0.71
C TRP A 182 -18.68 -13.56 1.20
N PRO A 183 -18.38 -12.97 2.37
CA PRO A 183 -19.01 -11.74 2.82
C PRO A 183 -18.94 -10.61 1.79
N THR A 184 -19.99 -9.79 1.75
CA THR A 184 -20.08 -8.60 0.89
C THR A 184 -20.03 -7.30 1.69
N THR A 185 -19.96 -7.39 3.01
CA THR A 185 -19.73 -6.27 3.92
C THR A 185 -18.31 -6.38 4.51
N ALA A 186 -17.55 -5.30 4.54
CA ALA A 186 -16.29 -5.28 5.26
C ALA A 186 -16.50 -5.48 6.77
N GLY A 187 -15.51 -6.05 7.46
CA GLY A 187 -15.57 -6.43 8.87
C GLY A 187 -16.27 -7.78 9.15
N GLU A 188 -17.07 -8.32 8.22
CA GLU A 188 -17.69 -9.63 8.38
C GLU A 188 -16.67 -10.78 8.30
N THR A 189 -16.90 -11.82 9.10
CA THR A 189 -16.02 -13.00 9.15
C THR A 189 -16.58 -14.18 8.38
N VAL A 190 -15.71 -14.99 7.79
CA VAL A 190 -16.05 -16.23 7.11
C VAL A 190 -15.09 -17.34 7.52
N THR A 191 -15.61 -18.56 7.66
CA THR A 191 -14.80 -19.75 7.91
C THR A 191 -14.53 -20.47 6.59
N ALA A 192 -13.25 -20.64 6.24
CA ALA A 192 -12.82 -21.44 5.09
C ALA A 192 -12.06 -22.67 5.60
N GLY A 193 -12.74 -23.82 5.67
CA GLY A 193 -12.18 -25.01 6.31
C GLY A 193 -12.00 -24.79 7.81
N THR A 194 -10.76 -24.74 8.29
CA THR A 194 -10.44 -24.44 9.70
C THR A 194 -9.91 -23.03 9.91
N ALA A 195 -9.62 -22.28 8.84
CA ALA A 195 -9.20 -20.89 8.94
C ALA A 195 -10.41 -19.97 9.11
N VAL A 196 -10.25 -18.90 9.89
CA VAL A 196 -11.21 -17.79 9.98
C VAL A 196 -10.61 -16.58 9.31
N LEU A 197 -11.38 -15.99 8.39
CA LEU A 197 -11.00 -14.80 7.65
C LEU A 197 -11.95 -13.65 7.94
N THR A 198 -11.47 -12.43 7.84
CA THR A 198 -12.26 -11.21 7.99
C THR A 198 -12.16 -10.39 6.72
N ALA A 199 -13.29 -9.94 6.17
CA ALA A 199 -13.33 -9.02 5.05
C ALA A 199 -12.76 -7.65 5.47
N ARG A 200 -11.88 -7.07 4.67
CA ARG A 200 -11.23 -5.78 4.96
C ARG A 200 -11.35 -4.82 3.79
N ASP A 201 -11.41 -3.52 4.09
CA ASP A 201 -11.27 -2.42 3.11
C ASP A 201 -9.81 -2.27 2.60
N ALA A 202 -9.06 -3.37 2.57
CA ALA A 202 -7.71 -3.36 2.03
C ALA A 202 -7.75 -3.39 0.51
N VAL A 203 -6.79 -2.72 -0.12
CA VAL A 203 -6.73 -2.57 -1.57
C VAL A 203 -5.37 -3.04 -2.05
N GLU A 204 -5.35 -3.89 -3.08
CA GLU A 204 -4.12 -4.26 -3.78
C GLU A 204 -3.52 -3.03 -4.50
N VAL A 205 -2.20 -3.03 -4.73
CA VAL A 205 -1.57 -1.98 -5.54
C VAL A 205 -2.30 -1.89 -6.89
N PRO A 206 -2.80 -0.71 -7.32
CA PRO A 206 -3.53 -0.58 -8.58
C PRO A 206 -2.68 -1.03 -9.77
N ALA A 207 -3.29 -1.73 -10.74
CA ALA A 207 -2.59 -2.24 -11.92
C ALA A 207 -1.83 -1.16 -12.69
N GLY A 208 -2.37 0.07 -12.75
CA GLY A 208 -1.68 1.22 -13.34
C GLY A 208 -0.38 1.57 -12.61
N VAL A 209 -0.40 1.62 -11.27
CA VAL A 209 0.80 1.85 -10.45
C VAL A 209 1.81 0.71 -10.64
N GLN A 210 1.35 -0.54 -10.71
CA GLN A 210 2.22 -1.69 -10.98
C GLN A 210 2.91 -1.57 -12.34
N ALA A 211 2.17 -1.19 -13.40
CA ALA A 211 2.72 -1.01 -14.73
C ALA A 211 3.78 0.10 -14.78
N VAL A 212 3.53 1.24 -14.12
CA VAL A 212 4.52 2.34 -14.02
C VAL A 212 5.74 1.89 -13.22
N ALA A 213 5.56 1.13 -12.13
CA ALA A 213 6.68 0.59 -11.36
C ALA A 213 7.56 -0.32 -12.22
N LEU A 214 6.98 -1.26 -12.95
CA LEU A 214 7.71 -2.15 -13.88
C LEU A 214 8.44 -1.36 -14.97
N TYR A 215 7.81 -0.32 -15.52
CA TYR A 215 8.43 0.56 -16.52
C TYR A 215 9.67 1.26 -15.96
N VAL A 216 9.57 1.89 -14.79
CA VAL A 216 10.69 2.60 -14.16
C VAL A 216 11.79 1.62 -13.74
N THR A 217 11.43 0.42 -13.25
CA THR A 217 12.38 -0.67 -12.99
C THR A 217 13.15 -1.04 -14.25
N GLY A 218 12.48 -1.18 -15.39
CA GLY A 218 13.11 -1.40 -16.70
C GLY A 218 14.15 -0.34 -17.03
N LEU A 219 13.78 0.93 -16.92
CA LEU A 219 14.67 2.06 -17.19
C LEU A 219 15.92 2.05 -16.30
N LEU A 220 15.74 1.89 -14.98
CA LEU A 220 16.85 1.92 -14.04
C LEU A 220 17.74 0.68 -14.17
N TYR A 221 17.16 -0.49 -14.45
CA TYR A 221 17.92 -1.72 -14.68
C TYR A 221 18.80 -1.59 -15.94
N SER A 222 18.22 -1.14 -17.06
CA SER A 222 18.98 -0.91 -18.29
C SER A 222 20.04 0.17 -18.12
N ALA A 223 19.80 1.20 -17.32
CA ALA A 223 20.81 2.21 -17.00
C ALA A 223 21.97 1.62 -16.17
N GLY A 224 21.68 0.73 -15.22
CA GLY A 224 22.68 0.08 -14.36
C GLY A 224 23.54 -0.98 -15.05
N LYS A 225 23.05 -1.59 -16.14
CA LYS A 225 23.79 -2.56 -16.96
C LYS A 225 24.70 -1.93 -18.02
N ARG A 226 24.66 -0.62 -18.21
CA ARG A 226 25.55 0.08 -19.15
C ARG A 226 26.96 0.14 -18.58
N GLU A 227 27.95 0.06 -19.48
CA GLU A 227 29.35 0.23 -19.10
C GLU A 227 29.56 1.56 -18.37
N ALA A 228 30.34 1.52 -17.28
CA ALA A 228 30.67 2.70 -16.51
C ALA A 228 31.40 3.73 -17.39
N GLY A 229 30.79 4.91 -17.57
CA GLY A 229 31.37 6.02 -18.35
C GLY A 229 30.77 6.23 -19.75
N LEU A 230 29.88 5.35 -20.21
CA LEU A 230 29.22 5.51 -21.51
C LEU A 230 28.09 6.56 -21.42
N THR A 231 28.37 7.77 -21.93
CA THR A 231 27.50 8.95 -21.82
C THR A 231 26.74 9.27 -23.11
N SER A 232 27.13 8.66 -24.22
CA SER A 232 26.41 8.76 -25.48
C SER A 232 26.73 7.58 -26.38
N LEU A 233 25.75 7.14 -27.16
CA LEU A 233 25.93 6.16 -28.20
C LEU A 233 25.35 6.73 -29.49
N SER A 234 26.13 6.69 -30.55
CA SER A 234 25.70 7.13 -31.88
C SER A 234 25.97 6.06 -32.92
N ALA A 235 24.96 5.73 -33.71
CA ALA A 235 25.05 4.82 -34.84
C ALA A 235 24.08 5.28 -35.94
N ASP A 236 24.50 5.21 -37.20
CA ASP A 236 23.67 5.48 -38.39
C ASP A 236 22.86 6.79 -38.34
N GLY A 237 23.48 7.87 -37.85
CA GLY A 237 22.87 9.19 -37.78
C GLY A 237 21.92 9.40 -36.59
N PHE A 238 21.71 8.39 -35.75
CA PHE A 238 21.02 8.54 -34.47
C PHE A 238 22.01 8.66 -33.34
N SER A 239 21.77 9.61 -32.44
CA SER A 239 22.52 9.78 -31.19
C SER A 239 21.57 9.73 -30.01
N ALA A 240 21.91 8.93 -29.00
CA ALA A 240 21.28 8.97 -27.71
C ALA A 240 22.34 9.31 -26.65
N SER A 241 22.09 10.36 -25.87
CA SER A 241 22.96 10.78 -24.76
C SER A 241 22.29 10.50 -23.43
N TRP A 242 23.07 10.01 -22.46
CA TRP A 242 22.61 9.73 -21.11
C TRP A 242 23.65 10.17 -20.10
N ALA A 243 23.19 10.70 -18.98
CA ALA A 243 24.05 10.90 -17.82
C ALA A 243 23.69 9.86 -16.75
N ALA A 244 24.63 8.98 -16.43
CA ALA A 244 24.48 7.94 -15.41
C ALA A 244 24.16 8.54 -14.02
N THR A 245 24.67 9.73 -13.75
CA THR A 245 24.36 10.53 -12.56
C THR A 245 22.95 11.15 -12.62
N VAL A 246 22.41 11.43 -13.81
CA VAL A 246 21.07 12.04 -13.97
C VAL A 246 19.97 10.99 -13.76
N ALA A 247 20.11 9.75 -14.22
CA ALA A 247 19.10 8.71 -13.94
C ALA A 247 19.00 8.38 -12.43
N ALA A 248 20.10 8.54 -11.68
CA ALA A 248 20.13 8.33 -10.24
C ALA A 248 19.76 9.57 -9.41
N ALA A 249 20.02 10.79 -9.92
CA ALA A 249 19.81 12.06 -9.21
C ALA A 249 18.58 12.88 -9.68
N ALA A 250 18.01 12.60 -10.86
CA ALA A 250 16.93 13.41 -11.44
C ALA A 250 15.51 12.95 -11.06
N GLY A 251 15.38 11.96 -10.17
CA GLY A 251 14.07 11.46 -9.73
C GLY A 251 13.35 10.65 -10.80
N LEU A 252 12.01 10.64 -10.74
CA LEU A 252 11.18 9.91 -11.70
C LEU A 252 11.14 10.60 -13.07
N PRO A 253 11.17 9.84 -14.18
CA PRO A 253 10.88 10.38 -15.51
C PRO A 253 9.54 11.11 -15.53
N GLU A 254 9.44 12.21 -16.27
CA GLU A 254 8.23 13.05 -16.36
C GLU A 254 7.00 12.25 -16.79
N GLU A 255 7.16 11.27 -17.68
CA GLU A 255 6.07 10.38 -18.10
C GLU A 255 5.55 9.50 -16.96
N ALA A 256 6.44 9.01 -16.09
CA ALA A 256 6.08 8.24 -14.91
C ALA A 256 5.40 9.13 -13.86
N ARG A 257 5.87 10.38 -13.70
CA ARG A 257 5.23 11.37 -12.82
C ARG A 257 3.80 11.69 -13.26
N ARG A 258 3.60 12.00 -14.53
CA ARG A 258 2.26 12.24 -15.10
C ARG A 258 1.36 11.04 -15.01
N ALA A 259 1.93 9.85 -15.26
CA ALA A 259 1.18 8.63 -15.09
C ALA A 259 0.70 8.50 -13.64
N LEU A 260 1.51 8.91 -12.65
CA LEU A 260 1.18 8.83 -11.23
C LEU A 260 0.18 9.88 -10.72
N ASP A 261 -0.08 10.96 -11.48
CA ASP A 261 -0.97 12.07 -11.07
C ASP A 261 -2.37 11.63 -10.59
N PRO A 262 -3.05 10.62 -11.18
CA PRO A 262 -4.35 10.17 -10.69
C PRO A 262 -4.34 9.63 -9.26
N TRP A 263 -3.18 9.21 -8.75
CA TRP A 263 -3.01 8.69 -7.38
C TRP A 263 -2.37 9.71 -6.43
N ARG A 264 -2.11 10.93 -6.92
CA ARG A 264 -1.77 12.06 -6.06
C ARG A 264 -3.01 12.51 -5.32
N TRP A 265 -2.80 12.86 -4.05
CA TRP A 265 -3.86 13.48 -3.28
C TRP A 265 -4.13 14.87 -3.85
N SER A 266 -5.34 15.08 -4.35
CA SER A 266 -5.90 16.41 -4.60
C SER A 266 -6.78 16.74 -3.39
N GLY A 267 -6.13 17.08 -2.28
CA GLY A 267 -6.80 17.44 -1.04
C GLY A 267 -7.62 18.71 -1.13
#